data_AF-A0A927LJE8-F1
#
_entry.id   AF-A0A927LJE8-F1
#
_cell.length_a   1.000
_cell.length_b   1.000
_cell.length_c   1.000
_cell.angle_alpha   90.00
_cell.angle_beta   90.00
_cell.angle_gamma   90.00
#
_symmetry.space_group_name_H-M   'P 1'
#
loop_
_entity.id
_entity.type
_entity.pdbx_description
1 polymer ?
#
loop_
_entity_poly.entity_id
_entity_poly.type
_entity_poly.pdbx_seq_one_letter_code
_entity_poly.pdbx_strand_id
1 'polypeptide(L)' 'MGKGCENNKVFYRFFDVGSKTVEEGTAIKNKLYLLDNKLLQGKSYGGTHNYTVTEVRRNK' A
#
# COMPACT_ATOMS: atom_id res chain seq x y z
N MET A 1 2.38 13.33 -0.31
CA MET A 1 3.66 12.59 -0.16
C MET A 1 3.36 11.13 0.15
N GLY A 2 3.11 10.29 -0.86
CA GLY A 2 2.68 8.90 -0.66
C GLY A 2 3.26 7.92 -1.68
N LYS A 3 4.25 8.36 -2.46
CA LYS A 3 4.94 7.58 -3.49
C LYS A 3 6.44 7.59 -3.16
N GLY A 4 7.10 6.45 -3.29
CA GLY A 4 8.54 6.32 -3.13
C GLY A 4 9.12 5.24 -4.03
N CYS A 5 10.43 5.05 -3.96
CA CYS A 5 11.14 3.98 -4.64
C CYS A 5 12.07 3.30 -3.63
N GLU A 6 12.04 1.98 -3.55
CA GLU A 6 12.88 1.19 -2.66
C GLU A 6 13.33 -0.05 -3.44
N ASN A 7 14.64 -0.30 -3.52
CA ASN A 7 15.21 -1.43 -4.28
C ASN A 7 14.73 -1.51 -5.74
N ASN A 8 14.72 -0.37 -6.46
CA ASN A 8 14.18 -0.22 -7.82
C ASN A 8 12.68 -0.54 -7.98
N LYS A 9 11.95 -0.74 -6.88
CA LYS A 9 10.49 -0.93 -6.92
C LYS A 9 9.79 0.33 -6.46
N VAL A 10 8.88 0.82 -7.30
CA VAL A 10 8.02 1.94 -6.95
C VAL A 10 7.00 1.44 -5.92
N PHE A 11 6.83 2.18 -4.83
CA PHE A 11 5.81 1.89 -3.83
C PHE A 11 4.91 3.08 -3.57
N TYR A 12 3.70 2.79 -3.12
CA TYR A 12 2.71 3.75 -2.66
C TYR A 12 2.32 3.41 -1.23
N ARG A 13 2.18 4.43 -0.38
CA ARG A 13 1.70 4.26 0.99
C ARG A 13 0.18 4.26 1.01
N PHE A 14 -0.39 3.45 1.89
CA PHE A 14 -1.82 3.40 2.11
C PHE A 14 -2.13 3.42 3.60
N PHE A 15 -3.33 3.90 3.94
CA PHE A 15 -3.89 3.80 5.27
C PHE A 15 -4.75 2.56 5.36
N ASP A 16 -4.44 1.67 6.30
CA ASP A 16 -5.27 0.50 6.56
C ASP A 16 -6.35 0.84 7.59
N VAL A 17 -7.53 1.20 7.10
CA VAL A 17 -8.71 1.52 7.93
C VAL A 17 -9.32 0.29 8.62
N GLY A 18 -8.94 -0.92 8.21
CA GLY A 18 -9.37 -2.17 8.84
C GLY A 18 -8.50 -2.60 10.03
N SER A 19 -7.46 -1.82 10.35
CA SER A 19 -6.56 -2.15 11.45
C SER A 19 -7.16 -1.85 12.82
N LYS A 20 -6.80 -2.64 13.83
CA LYS A 20 -7.32 -2.50 15.20
C LYS A 20 -6.80 -1.26 15.91
N THR A 21 -5.60 -0.81 15.54
CA THR A 21 -4.95 0.34 16.15
C THR A 21 -4.56 1.37 15.07
N VAL A 22 -4.55 2.65 15.45
CA VAL A 22 -4.16 3.74 14.56
C VAL A 22 -2.70 3.62 14.14
N GLU A 23 -1.83 3.17 15.05
CA GLU A 23 -0.40 2.98 14.78
C GLU A 23 -0.17 1.95 13.68
N GLU A 24 -0.90 0.82 13.70
CA GLU A 24 -0.81 -0.19 12.66
C GLU A 24 -1.45 0.27 11.34
N GLY A 25 -2.58 0.97 11.40
CA GLY A 25 -3.27 1.50 10.23
C GLY A 25 -2.50 2.59 9.49
N THR A 26 -1.71 3.38 10.22
CA THR A 26 -0.90 4.51 9.68
C THR A 26 0.58 4.16 9.53
N ALA A 27 0.98 2.92 9.81
CA ALA A 27 2.36 2.49 9.79
C ALA A 27 3.04 2.78 8.45
N ILE A 28 4.26 3.30 8.49
CA ILE A 28 5.11 3.57 7.30
C ILE A 28 5.38 2.29 6.48
N LYS A 29 5.23 1.14 7.11
CA LYS A 29 5.39 -0.20 6.52
C LYS A 29 4.20 -0.59 5.62
N ASN A 30 3.06 0.10 5.69
CA ASN A 30 1.91 -0.09 4.79
C ASN A 30 2.27 0.43 3.40
N LYS A 31 2.83 -0.45 2.58
CA LYS A 31 3.33 -0.16 1.24
C LYS A 31 2.68 -1.09 0.21
N LEU A 32 2.20 -0.52 -0.88
CA LEU A 32 1.79 -1.20 -2.11
C LEU A 32 2.90 -1.03 -3.13
N TYR A 33 3.49 -2.13 -3.60
CA TYR A 33 4.52 -2.11 -4.63
C TYR A 33 3.90 -2.26 -6.02
N LEU A 34 4.41 -1.48 -6.97
CA LEU A 34 4.09 -1.64 -8.38
C LEU A 34 4.89 -2.82 -8.93
N LEU A 35 4.18 -3.84 -9.40
CA LEU A 35 4.75 -5.03 -10.00
C LEU A 35 4.85 -4.89 -11.53
N ASP A 36 5.59 -5.79 -12.17
CA ASP A 36 5.84 -5.76 -13.62
C ASP A 36 4.56 -5.92 -14.46
N ASN A 37 3.56 -6.64 -13.90
CA ASN A 37 2.23 -6.77 -14.49
C ASN A 37 1.34 -5.53 -14.31
N LYS A 38 1.93 -4.40 -13.87
CA LYS A 38 1.26 -3.11 -13.60
C LYS A 38 0.22 -3.16 -12.47
N LEU A 39 0.17 -4.23 -11.69
CA LEU A 39 -0.66 -4.29 -10.49
C LEU A 39 0.06 -3.66 -9.30
N LEU A 40 -0.73 -3.04 -8.41
CA LEU A 40 -0.27 -2.58 -7.11
C LEU A 40 -0.69 -3.60 -6.06
N GLN A 41 0.30 -4.20 -5.39
CA GLN A 41 0.07 -5.20 -4.37
C GLN A 41 0.89 -4.90 -3.12
N GLY A 42 0.34 -5.23 -1.95
CA GLY A 42 1.03 -5.01 -0.69
C GLY A 42 0.33 -5.68 0.46
N LYS A 43 0.95 -5.55 1.63
CA LYS A 43 0.51 -6.20 2.86
C LYS A 43 0.32 -5.14 3.94
N SER A 44 -0.71 -5.27 4.77
CA SER A 44 -0.79 -4.44 5.98
C SER A 44 0.36 -4.77 6.92
N TYR A 45 0.71 -3.80 7.74
CA TYR A 45 1.56 -3.98 8.90
C TYR A 45 0.95 -5.04 9.82
N GLY A 46 1.77 -5.98 10.31
CA GLY A 46 1.31 -7.18 11.01
C GLY A 46 0.95 -8.35 10.08
N GLY A 47 0.78 -8.12 8.78
CA GLY A 47 0.72 -9.18 7.78
C GLY A 47 -0.59 -9.97 7.74
N THR A 48 -1.68 -9.43 8.28
CA THR A 48 -2.98 -10.12 8.29
C THR A 48 -3.72 -9.98 6.96
N HIS A 49 -3.56 -8.86 6.26
CA HIS A 49 -4.31 -8.56 5.04
C HIS A 49 -3.38 -8.34 3.84
N ASN A 50 -3.74 -8.95 2.72
CA ASN A 50 -3.12 -8.73 1.42
C ASN A 50 -4.04 -7.85 0.59
N TYR A 51 -3.53 -6.74 0.07
CA TYR A 51 -4.27 -5.79 -0.75
C TYR A 51 -3.78 -5.87 -2.19
N THR A 52 -4.73 -5.88 -3.12
CA THR A 52 -4.48 -5.72 -4.56
C THR A 52 -5.36 -4.61 -5.07
N VAL A 53 -4.78 -3.61 -5.72
CA VAL A 53 -5.53 -2.52 -6.36
C VAL A 53 -6.03 -3.01 -7.72
N THR A 54 -7.34 -3.03 -7.89
CA THR A 54 -8.00 -3.44 -9.14
C THR A 54 -8.30 -2.26 -10.06
N GLU A 55 -8.54 -1.07 -9.51
CA GLU A 55 -8.90 0.13 -10.26
C GLU A 55 -8.36 1.38 -9.55
N VAL A 56 -7.82 2.35 -10.31
CA VAL A 56 -7.45 3.67 -9.81
C VAL A 56 -8.32 4.71 -10.49
N ARG A 57 -9.20 5.36 -9.73
CA ARG A 57 -10.05 6.45 -10.22
C ARG A 57 -9.37 7.78 -9.95
N ARG A 58 -9.33 8.66 -10.95
CA ARG A 58 -8.91 10.05 -10.74
C ARG A 58 -10.02 10.79 -10.02
N ASN A 59 -9.70 11.42 -8.90
CA ASN A 59 -10.62 12.36 -8.28
C ASN A 59 -10.63 13.61 -9.17
N LYS A 60 -11.80 13.96 -9.70
CA LYS A 60 -12.00 15.17 -10.50
C LYS A 60 -12.19 16.38 -9.61
#